data_AF-A0A090VLC4-F1
#
_entry.id   AF-A0A090VLC4-F1
#
_cell.length_a   1.000
_cell.length_b   1.000
_cell.length_c   1.000
_cell.angle_alpha   90.00
_cell.angle_beta   90.00
_cell.angle_gamma   90.00
#
_symmetry.space_group_name_H-M   'P 1'
#
loop_
_entity.id
_entity.type
_entity.pdbx_description
1 polymer ?
#
loop_
_entity_poly.entity_id
_entity_poly.type
_entity_poly.pdbx_seq_one_letter_code
_entity_poly.pdbx_strand_id
1 'polypeptide(L)'
;MILVAGINMITALLVLILERTQMIGILKALGSNNWSIRKLFLYNASYLILLGLFWGNLLGLGLLFAQKYFKLFPLDPSVYYVSEAPVYISLGYIVGLNIGTLILCLLMLLIPSYIITKISPVKAIRFQ
;
A
#
# COMPACT_ATOMS: atom_id res chain seq x y z
N MET A 1 -0.06 4.05 12.88
CA MET A 1 0.04 4.50 11.48
C MET A 1 -0.24 3.38 10.48
N ILE A 2 0.47 2.23 10.56
CA ILE A 2 0.29 1.10 9.61
C ILE A 2 -1.17 0.61 9.53
N LEU A 3 -1.87 0.48 10.66
CA LEU A 3 -3.29 0.09 10.67
C LEU A 3 -4.18 1.06 9.88
N VAL A 4 -3.99 2.37 10.05
CA VAL A 4 -4.76 3.41 9.35
C VAL A 4 -4.50 3.34 7.84
N ALA A 5 -3.23 3.20 7.45
CA ALA A 5 -2.84 3.03 6.05
C ALA A 5 -3.42 1.74 5.45
N GLY A 6 -3.41 0.64 6.21
CA GLY A 6 -3.98 -0.64 5.81
C GLY A 6 -5.49 -0.57 5.58
N ILE A 7 -6.23 0.11 6.45
CA ILE A 7 -7.68 0.34 6.28
C ILE A 7 -7.94 1.16 5.01
N ASN A 8 -7.17 2.21 4.76
CA ASN A 8 -7.33 3.02 3.56
C ASN A 8 -7.02 2.24 2.27
N MET A 9 -6.04 1.34 2.32
CA MET A 9 -5.75 0.43 1.20
C MET A 9 -6.89 -0.56 0.98
N ILE A 10 -7.52 -1.07 2.05
CA ILE A 10 -8.70 -1.93 1.94
C ILE A 10 -9.85 -1.16 1.29
N THR A 11 -10.16 0.06 1.74
CA THR A 11 -11.24 0.87 1.17
C THR A 11 -10.98 1.20 -0.29
N ALA A 12 -9.76 1.61 -0.65
CA ALA A 12 -9.38 1.86 -2.04
C ALA A 12 -9.57 0.62 -2.93
N LEU A 13 -9.14 -0.56 -2.47
CA LEU A 13 -9.32 -1.81 -3.22
C LEU A 13 -10.80 -2.17 -3.37
N LEU A 14 -11.60 -1.98 -2.32
CA LEU A 14 -13.05 -2.23 -2.36
C LEU A 14 -13.74 -1.32 -3.37
N VAL A 15 -13.46 -0.02 -3.34
CA VAL A 15 -14.01 0.95 -4.30
C VAL A 15 -13.63 0.55 -5.72
N LEU A 16 -12.35 0.21 -5.96
CA LEU A 16 -11.89 -0.24 -7.26
C LEU A 16 -12.63 -1.49 -7.77
N ILE A 17 -12.92 -2.45 -6.88
CA ILE A 17 -13.70 -3.65 -7.22
C ILE A 17 -15.15 -3.26 -7.57
N LEU A 18 -15.76 -2.37 -6.78
CA LEU A 18 -17.14 -1.94 -6.96
C LEU A 18 -17.33 -1.17 -8.28
N GLU A 19 -16.43 -0.25 -8.61
CA GLU A 19 -16.44 0.48 -9.89
C GLU A 19 -16.26 -0.46 -11.10
N ARG A 20 -15.56 -1.58 -10.92
CA ARG A 20 -15.28 -2.57 -11.97
C ARG A 20 -16.16 -3.81 -11.86
N THR A 21 -17.28 -3.76 -11.14
CA THR A 21 -18.18 -4.91 -10.95
C THR A 21 -18.72 -5.47 -12.28
N GLN A 22 -19.09 -4.60 -13.23
CA GLN A 22 -19.55 -5.01 -14.56
C GLN A 22 -18.47 -5.77 -15.33
N MET A 23 -17.23 -5.27 -15.32
CA MET A 23 -16.08 -5.92 -15.96
C MET A 23 -15.82 -7.31 -15.34
N ILE A 24 -15.89 -7.42 -14.01
CA ILE A 24 -15.78 -8.71 -13.31
C ILE A 24 -16.89 -9.66 -13.76
N GLY A 25 -18.13 -9.17 -13.90
CA GLY A 25 -19.27 -9.95 -14.39
C GLY A 25 -19.04 -10.51 -15.79
N ILE A 26 -18.55 -9.68 -16.72
CA ILE A 26 -18.24 -10.08 -18.10
C ILE A 26 -17.12 -11.13 -18.12
N LEU A 27 -16.02 -10.90 -17.39
CA LEU A 27 -14.91 -11.85 -17.33
C LEU A 27 -15.34 -13.22 -16.81
N LYS A 28 -16.21 -13.26 -15.80
CA LYS A 28 -16.78 -14.52 -15.29
C LYS A 28 -17.74 -15.18 -16.27
N ALA A 29 -18.55 -14.40 -16.99
CA ALA A 29 -19.44 -14.94 -18.02
C ALA A 29 -18.66 -15.56 -19.19
N LEU A 30 -17.48 -15.01 -19.50
CA LEU A 30 -16.53 -15.57 -20.47
C LEU A 30 -15.74 -16.78 -19.93
N GLY A 31 -16.01 -17.24 -18.70
CA GLY A 31 -15.38 -18.44 -18.11
C GLY A 31 -14.13 -18.16 -17.27
N SER A 32 -13.79 -16.91 -16.96
CA SER A 32 -12.64 -16.61 -16.11
C SER A 32 -12.87 -17.07 -14.66
N ASN A 33 -11.87 -17.73 -14.09
CA ASN A 33 -11.93 -18.18 -12.69
C ASN A 33 -11.78 -16.99 -11.72
N ASN A 34 -12.48 -17.07 -10.59
CA ASN A 34 -12.40 -16.10 -9.49
C ASN A 34 -10.96 -15.81 -9.06
N TRP A 35 -10.09 -16.83 -9.05
CA TRP A 35 -8.69 -16.66 -8.65
C TRP A 35 -7.91 -15.77 -9.63
N SER A 36 -8.15 -15.91 -10.94
CA SER A 36 -7.50 -15.09 -11.96
C SER A 36 -7.90 -13.62 -11.82
N ILE A 37 -9.19 -13.36 -11.60
CA ILE A 37 -9.71 -12.01 -11.39
C ILE A 37 -9.13 -11.41 -10.10
N ARG A 38 -9.13 -12.17 -8.99
CA ARG A 38 -8.51 -11.73 -7.72
C ARG A 38 -7.04 -11.36 -7.90
N LYS A 39 -6.28 -12.17 -8.64
CA LYS A 39 -4.87 -11.93 -8.92
C LYS A 39 -4.65 -10.60 -9.64
N LEU A 40 -5.50 -10.25 -10.60
CA LEU A 40 -5.44 -8.99 -11.33
C LEU A 40 -5.59 -7.77 -10.40
N PHE A 41 -6.57 -7.79 -9.51
CA PHE A 41 -6.76 -6.71 -8.53
C PHE A 41 -5.62 -6.65 -7.50
N LEU A 42 -5.12 -7.80 -7.04
CA LEU A 42 -3.97 -7.86 -6.14
C LEU A 42 -2.70 -7.34 -6.81
N TYR A 43 -2.48 -7.61 -8.10
CA TYR A 43 -1.36 -7.03 -8.84
C TYR A 43 -1.47 -5.51 -8.97
N ASN A 44 -2.66 -4.99 -9.26
CA ASN A 44 -2.85 -3.55 -9.31
C ASN A 44 -2.60 -2.90 -7.95
N ALA A 45 -3.07 -3.51 -6.86
CA ALA A 45 -2.81 -3.02 -5.52
C ALA A 45 -1.32 -3.13 -5.14
N SER A 46 -0.65 -4.22 -5.52
CA SER A 46 0.81 -4.39 -5.33
C SER A 46 1.59 -3.29 -6.04
N TYR A 47 1.20 -2.96 -7.27
CA TYR A 47 1.81 -1.89 -8.05
C TYR A 47 1.66 -0.53 -7.36
N LEU A 48 0.47 -0.21 -6.84
CA LEU A 48 0.24 1.00 -6.05
C LEU A 48 1.08 1.03 -4.76
N ILE A 49 1.21 -0.09 -4.06
CA ILE A 49 2.06 -0.20 -2.86
C ILE A 49 3.52 0.08 -3.24
N LEU A 50 4.02 -0.52 -4.32
CA LEU A 50 5.41 -0.32 -4.75
C LEU A 50 5.70 1.13 -5.13
N LEU A 51 4.79 1.80 -5.84
CA LEU A 51 4.90 3.24 -6.12
C LEU A 51 4.89 4.06 -4.84
N GLY A 52 3.99 3.75 -3.91
CA GLY A 52 3.90 4.43 -2.61
C GLY A 52 5.16 4.24 -1.77
N LEU A 53 5.73 3.04 -1.76
CA LEU A 53 7.01 2.75 -1.11
C LEU A 53 8.14 3.51 -1.79
N PHE A 54 8.21 3.53 -3.12
CA PHE A 54 9.25 4.25 -3.84
C PHE A 54 9.26 5.74 -3.49
N TRP A 55 8.10 6.42 -3.63
CA TRP A 55 7.99 7.85 -3.30
C TRP A 55 8.14 8.11 -1.81
N GLY A 56 7.62 7.24 -0.95
CA GLY A 56 7.75 7.34 0.50
C GLY A 56 9.20 7.23 0.96
N ASN A 57 9.98 6.30 0.38
CA ASN A 57 11.41 6.20 0.66
C ASN A 57 12.18 7.38 0.09
N LEU A 58 11.86 7.83 -1.12
CA LEU A 58 12.53 8.98 -1.74
C LEU A 58 12.38 10.24 -0.86
N LEU A 59 11.15 10.53 -0.44
CA LEU A 59 10.87 11.66 0.44
C LEU A 59 11.42 11.46 1.85
N GLY A 60 11.20 10.29 2.45
CA GLY A 60 11.65 9.99 3.81
C GLY A 60 13.17 10.00 3.95
N LEU A 61 13.88 9.30 3.06
CA LEU A 61 15.35 9.32 3.04
C LEU A 61 15.88 10.68 2.63
N GLY A 62 15.23 11.37 1.68
CA GLY A 62 15.58 12.74 1.31
C GLY A 62 15.57 13.69 2.50
N LEU A 63 14.54 13.62 3.34
CA LEU A 63 14.46 14.40 4.58
C LEU A 63 15.52 14.00 5.60
N LEU A 64 15.77 12.69 5.77
CA LEU A 64 16.81 12.21 6.70
C LEU A 64 18.22 12.66 6.27
N PHE A 65 18.53 12.61 4.98
CA PHE A 65 19.80 13.13 4.45
C PHE A 65 19.88 14.65 4.55
N ALA A 66 18.81 15.37 4.24
CA ALA A 66 18.77 16.82 4.40
C ALA A 66 19.04 17.22 5.86
N GLN A 67 18.41 16.56 6.82
CA GLN A 67 18.68 16.79 8.25
C GLN A 67 20.13 16.47 8.62
N LYS A 68 20.70 15.38 8.09
CA LYS A 68 22.08 14.97 8.40
C LYS A 68 23.13 15.96 7.90
N TYR A 69 22.94 16.54 6.70
CA TYR A 69 23.93 17.46 6.10
C TYR A 69 23.68 18.92 6.43
N PHE A 70 22.42 19.37 6.41
CA PHE A 70 22.08 20.77 6.62
C PHE A 70 21.75 21.10 8.08
N LYS A 71 21.63 20.10 8.96
CA LYS A 71 21.34 20.27 10.40
C LYS A 71 20.17 21.23 10.65
N LEU A 72 19.11 21.07 9.86
CA LEU A 72 17.97 22.01 9.78
C LEU A 72 17.25 22.17 11.12
N PHE A 73 17.27 21.14 11.96
CA PHE A 73 16.78 21.17 13.33
C PHE A 73 17.95 21.05 14.33
N PRO A 74 18.63 22.15 14.67
CA PRO A 74 19.57 22.17 15.78
C PRO A 74 18.79 22.06 17.10
N LEU A 75 19.28 21.24 18.03
CA LEU A 75 18.72 21.16 19.38
C LEU A 75 19.64 21.91 20.34
N ASP A 76 19.03 22.59 21.32
CA ASP A 76 19.80 23.23 22.39
C ASP A 76 20.50 22.16 23.23
N PRO A 77 21.85 22.09 23.21
CA PRO A 77 22.60 21.06 23.94
C PRO A 77 22.36 21.11 25.45
N SER A 78 21.94 22.26 25.99
CA SER A 78 21.69 22.46 27.42
C SER A 78 20.43 21.74 27.92
N VAL A 79 19.47 21.45 27.02
CA VAL A 79 18.20 20.78 27.36
C VAL A 79 18.20 19.33 26.90
N TYR A 80 18.80 19.03 25.75
CA TYR A 80 18.68 17.71 25.10
C TYR A 80 19.96 16.86 25.15
N TYR A 81 21.08 17.35 25.69
CA TYR A 81 22.38 16.66 25.72
C TYR A 81 22.92 16.22 24.33
N VAL A 82 22.27 16.63 23.23
CA VAL A 82 22.69 16.37 21.85
C VAL A 82 22.58 17.67 21.05
N SER A 83 23.62 17.99 20.29
CA SER A 83 23.69 19.23 19.49
C SER A 83 22.77 19.23 18.27
N GLU A 84 22.30 18.05 17.86
CA GLU A 84 21.50 17.82 16.67
C GLU A 84 20.67 16.55 16.83
N ALA A 85 19.57 16.44 16.08
CA ALA A 85 18.77 15.22 16.04
C ALA A 85 19.60 14.09 15.41
N PRO A 86 19.98 13.03 16.16
CA PRO A 86 20.85 11.99 15.64
C PRO A 86 20.10 11.16 14.59
N VAL A 87 20.61 11.18 13.35
CA VAL A 87 20.04 10.42 12.24
C VAL A 87 20.86 9.16 12.00
N TYR A 88 20.33 8.01 12.42
CA TYR A 88 20.92 6.70 12.15
C TYR A 88 20.25 6.05 10.93
N ILE A 89 20.99 5.95 9.82
CA ILE A 89 20.52 5.33 8.58
C ILE A 89 21.24 4.00 8.42
N SER A 90 20.51 2.89 8.54
CA SER A 90 21.02 1.55 8.23
C SER A 90 20.20 0.93 7.12
N LEU A 91 20.90 0.41 6.11
CA LEU A 91 20.33 -0.32 4.99
C LEU A 91 19.48 -1.51 5.45
N GLY A 92 19.89 -2.20 6.52
CA GLY A 92 19.15 -3.33 7.07
C GLY A 92 17.75 -2.95 7.55
N TYR A 93 17.63 -1.83 8.29
CA TYR A 93 16.33 -1.35 8.76
C TYR A 93 15.45 -0.86 7.60
N ILE A 94 16.03 -0.18 6.60
CA ILE A 94 15.28 0.30 5.43
C ILE A 94 14.70 -0.88 4.65
N VAL A 95 15.52 -1.88 4.32
CA VAL A 95 15.09 -3.06 3.56
C VAL A 95 14.08 -3.86 4.37
N GLY A 96 14.33 -4.08 5.66
CA GLY A 96 13.42 -4.79 6.56
C GLY A 96 12.05 -4.12 6.67
N LEU A 97 12.01 -2.80 6.81
CA LEU A 97 10.76 -2.03 6.85
C LEU A 97 10.00 -2.09 5.54
N ASN A 98 10.68 -1.99 4.39
CA ASN A 98 10.04 -2.07 3.08
C ASN A 98 9.41 -3.45 2.84
N ILE A 99 10.16 -4.53 3.09
CA ILE A 99 9.68 -5.90 2.94
C ILE A 99 8.53 -6.17 3.93
N GLY A 100 8.69 -5.79 5.20
CA GLY A 100 7.67 -5.97 6.22
C GLY A 100 6.37 -5.24 5.86
N THR A 101 6.46 -4.00 5.40
CA THR A 101 5.30 -3.20 4.98
C THR A 101 4.62 -3.82 3.76
N LEU A 102 5.39 -4.24 2.75
CA LEU A 102 4.86 -4.88 1.55
C LEU A 102 4.06 -6.14 1.90
N ILE A 103 4.65 -7.04 2.69
CA ILE A 103 4.00 -8.29 3.11
C ILE A 103 2.72 -8.01 3.91
N LEU A 104 2.80 -7.10 4.88
CA LEU A 104 1.68 -6.82 5.78
C LEU A 104 0.51 -6.17 5.04
N CYS A 105 0.79 -5.21 4.14
CA CYS A 105 -0.24 -4.63 3.28
C CYS A 105 -0.86 -5.67 2.34
N LEU A 106 -0.05 -6.52 1.69
CA LEU A 106 -0.59 -7.58 0.81
C LEU A 106 -1.49 -8.56 1.56
N LEU A 107 -1.08 -8.99 2.75
CA LEU A 107 -1.90 -9.87 3.61
C LEU A 107 -3.24 -9.22 3.96
N MET A 108 -3.24 -7.93 4.31
CA MET A 108 -4.49 -7.20 4.61
C MET A 108 -5.43 -7.14 3.40
N LEU A 109 -4.89 -7.01 2.17
CA LEU A 109 -5.68 -6.94 0.94
C LEU A 109 -6.27 -8.29 0.50
N LEU A 110 -5.75 -9.41 1.00
CA LEU A 110 -6.32 -10.73 0.70
C LEU A 110 -7.77 -10.84 1.18
N ILE A 111 -8.11 -10.20 2.31
CA ILE A 111 -9.46 -10.21 2.90
C ILE A 111 -10.50 -9.59 1.96
N PRO A 112 -10.41 -8.30 1.57
CA PRO A 112 -11.38 -7.67 0.67
C PRO A 112 -11.38 -8.30 -0.72
N SER A 113 -10.26 -8.86 -1.20
CA SER A 113 -10.22 -9.54 -2.50
C SER A 113 -11.20 -10.71 -2.59
N TYR A 114 -11.60 -11.31 -1.45
CA TYR A 114 -12.54 -12.43 -1.43
C TYR A 114 -13.95 -12.04 -1.88
N ILE A 115 -14.32 -10.76 -1.76
CA ILE A 115 -15.64 -10.26 -2.21
C ILE A 115 -15.87 -10.53 -3.69
N ILE A 116 -14.81 -10.55 -4.50
CA ILE A 116 -14.88 -10.90 -5.93
C ILE A 116 -15.57 -12.25 -6.12
N THR A 117 -15.34 -13.23 -5.24
CA THR A 117 -15.97 -14.57 -5.35
C THR A 117 -17.50 -14.52 -5.23
N LYS A 118 -18.03 -13.54 -4.49
CA LYS A 118 -19.48 -13.39 -4.25
C LYS A 118 -20.22 -12.63 -5.35
N ILE A 119 -19.50 -12.02 -6.30
CA ILE A 119 -20.12 -11.29 -7.42
C ILE A 119 -20.67 -12.30 -8.44
N SER A 120 -21.99 -12.33 -8.62
CA SER A 120 -22.65 -13.18 -9.61
C SER A 120 -22.70 -12.50 -10.99
N PRO A 121 -22.35 -13.18 -12.10
CA PRO A 121 -22.31 -12.59 -13.44
C PRO A 121 -23.66 -11.99 -13.88
N VAL A 122 -24.75 -12.72 -13.63
CA VAL A 122 -26.10 -12.32 -14.05
C VAL A 122 -26.53 -11.01 -13.39
N LYS A 123 -26.26 -10.83 -12.09
CA LYS A 123 -26.57 -9.56 -11.39
C LYS A 123 -25.63 -8.42 -11.77
N ALA A 124 -24.38 -8.74 -12.11
CA ALA A 124 -23.38 -7.74 -12.48
C ALA A 124 -23.59 -7.16 -13.89
N ILE A 125 -24.15 -7.95 -14.82
CA ILE A 125 -24.40 -7.56 -16.21
C ILE A 125 -25.82 -6.98 -16.40
N ARG A 126 -26.77 -7.33 -15.53
CA ARG A 126 -28.11 -6.74 -15.57
C ARG A 126 -28.00 -5.24 -15.25
N PHE A 127 -28.09 -4.42 -16.29
CA PHE A 127 -28.32 -2.98 -16.16
C PHE A 127 -29.63 -2.74 -15.40
N GLN A 128 -29.57 -1.88 -14.39
CA GLN A 128 -30.66 -0.93 -14.18
C GLN A 128 -30.52 0.17 -15.22
#